data_AF-A0A7V9SNA9-F1
#
_entry.id   AF-A0A7V9SNA9-F1
#
_cell.length_a   1.000
_cell.length_b   1.000
_cell.length_c   1.000
_cell.angle_alpha   90.00
_cell.angle_beta   90.00
_cell.angle_gamma   90.00
#
_symmetry.space_group_name_H-M   'P 1'
#
loop_
_entity.id
_entity.type
_entity.pdbx_description
1 polymer ?
#
loop_
_entity_poly.entity_id
_entity_poly.type
_entity_poly.pdbx_seq_one_letter_code
_entity_poly.pdbx_strand_id
1 'polypeptide(L)'
;MFEPVAVQAMTAVVVAAGVAWAGRRALRKGAAKERIDPFTLTDPWRTFVQNAQSAQARFGRVVEGIQDGPLRERLADINGRVTDGVRSAWRIAQSGHTLHKMILEVGGRSDSVARMRAREKEFSDKLAGLITNLDEAVARAAELATGQLGVVDAVAEDVNGVVDDLEALRLSFDEVDGSAEPPQP
;
A
#
# COMPACT_ATOMS: atom_id res chain seq x y z
N MET A 1 15.08 -4.98 56.36
CA MET A 1 13.84 -5.55 55.81
C MET A 1 13.84 -5.21 54.34
N PHE A 2 13.76 -6.23 53.49
CA PHE A 2 14.14 -6.22 52.07
C PHE A 2 13.32 -5.26 51.21
N GLU A 3 13.99 -4.48 50.37
CA GLU A 3 13.38 -3.89 49.17
C GLU A 3 13.53 -4.87 47.99
N PRO A 4 12.46 -5.18 47.25
CA PRO A 4 12.55 -5.83 45.95
C PRO A 4 12.48 -4.80 44.80
N VAL A 5 13.49 -4.88 43.94
CA VAL A 5 13.55 -4.24 42.62
C VAL A 5 12.52 -4.88 41.68
N ALA A 6 11.73 -4.07 40.98
CA ALA A 6 11.01 -4.49 39.77
C ALA A 6 11.23 -3.48 38.64
N VAL A 7 12.10 -3.88 37.73
CA VAL A 7 12.29 -3.36 36.37
C VAL A 7 10.98 -3.53 35.59
N GLN A 8 10.57 -2.53 34.80
CA GLN A 8 10.32 -2.67 33.35
C GLN A 8 9.63 -1.44 32.73
N ALA A 9 10.24 -1.01 31.60
CA ALA A 9 9.62 -0.52 30.37
C ALA A 9 8.64 0.66 30.46
N MET A 10 9.17 1.88 30.31
CA MET A 10 8.39 3.02 29.82
C MET A 10 7.91 2.72 28.39
N THR A 11 6.64 2.37 28.29
CA THR A 11 5.90 2.15 27.05
C THR A 11 5.16 3.44 26.66
N ALA A 12 5.14 3.71 25.35
CA ALA A 12 4.08 4.39 24.59
C ALA A 12 3.78 5.89 24.82
N VAL A 13 4.23 6.68 23.85
CA VAL A 13 3.65 7.95 23.36
C VAL A 13 3.36 7.64 21.87
N VAL A 14 2.20 7.80 21.24
CA VAL A 14 0.98 8.56 21.53
C VAL A 14 -0.22 7.95 20.78
N VAL A 15 -1.39 8.10 21.38
CA VAL A 15 -2.74 7.77 20.89
C VAL A 15 -3.16 8.74 19.78
N ALA A 16 -3.57 8.22 18.60
CA ALA A 16 -4.65 8.80 17.76
C ALA A 16 -4.95 7.93 16.52
N ALA A 17 -5.60 6.78 16.68
CA ALA A 17 -6.20 6.05 15.55
C ALA A 17 -7.51 5.31 15.91
N GLY A 18 -8.24 5.79 16.93
CA GLY A 18 -9.42 5.12 17.47
C GLY A 18 -10.78 5.57 16.91
N VAL A 19 -10.85 6.57 16.01
CA VAL A 19 -12.13 7.15 15.58
C VAL A 19 -12.14 7.42 14.07
N ALA A 20 -12.43 6.42 13.23
CA ALA A 20 -12.94 6.64 11.85
C ALA A 20 -13.33 5.35 11.08
N TRP A 21 -13.92 4.32 11.71
CA TRP A 21 -14.26 3.10 10.96
C TRP A 21 -15.71 3.01 10.44
N ALA A 22 -16.64 3.81 10.96
CA ALA A 22 -18.04 3.78 10.49
C ALA A 22 -18.35 4.74 9.32
N GLY A 23 -17.53 5.77 9.06
CA GLY A 23 -17.83 6.81 8.06
C GLY A 23 -17.44 6.50 6.61
N ARG A 24 -16.62 5.45 6.37
CA ARG A 24 -15.90 5.29 5.09
C ARG A 24 -16.63 4.48 4.02
N ARG A 25 -17.86 4.01 4.27
CA ARG A 25 -18.64 3.27 3.25
C ARG A 25 -19.40 4.18 2.29
N ALA A 26 -19.68 5.43 2.67
CA ALA A 26 -20.47 6.37 1.86
C ALA A 26 -19.66 7.08 0.75
N LEU A 27 -18.32 7.13 0.83
CA LEU A 27 -17.49 7.80 -0.17
C LEU A 27 -17.07 6.90 -1.36
N ARG A 28 -17.46 5.62 -1.37
CA ARG A 28 -16.99 4.64 -2.38
C ARG A 28 -17.80 4.61 -3.68
N LYS A 29 -18.82 5.46 -3.83
CA LYS A 29 -19.76 5.43 -4.96
C LYS A 29 -19.53 6.62 -5.88
N GLY A 30 -18.43 6.62 -6.66
CA GLY A 30 -18.28 7.62 -7.73
C GLY A 30 -16.89 7.97 -8.24
N ALA A 31 -15.80 7.37 -7.77
CA ALA A 31 -14.51 7.57 -8.43
C ALA A 31 -14.56 6.86 -9.80
N ALA A 32 -14.54 7.64 -10.89
CA ALA A 32 -14.38 7.11 -12.24
C ALA A 32 -13.24 6.08 -12.22
N LYS A 33 -13.45 4.89 -12.80
CA LYS A 33 -12.44 3.82 -12.84
C LYS A 33 -11.20 4.39 -13.54
N GLU A 34 -10.22 4.83 -12.75
CA GLU A 34 -8.89 5.18 -13.22
C GLU A 34 -8.35 3.95 -13.95
N ARG A 35 -8.03 4.10 -15.25
CA ARG A 35 -7.46 3.01 -16.05
C ARG A 35 -5.98 2.92 -15.69
N ILE A 36 -5.62 1.87 -14.96
CA ILE A 36 -4.23 1.54 -14.64
C ILE A 36 -3.58 0.99 -15.91
N ASP A 37 -2.53 1.65 -16.41
CA ASP A 37 -1.74 1.19 -17.55
C ASP A 37 -0.25 1.15 -17.20
N PRO A 38 0.29 0.00 -16.76
CA PRO A 38 1.69 -0.13 -16.35
C PRO A 38 2.71 0.15 -17.46
N PHE A 39 2.31 0.06 -18.73
CA PHE A 39 3.22 0.19 -19.87
C PHE A 39 3.64 1.64 -20.13
N THR A 40 2.97 2.61 -19.52
CA THR A 40 3.42 4.00 -19.53
C THR A 40 4.57 4.26 -18.56
N LEU A 41 4.93 3.28 -17.71
CA LEU A 41 6.01 3.39 -16.72
C LEU A 41 7.29 2.68 -17.18
N THR A 42 8.41 3.21 -16.71
CA THR A 42 9.73 2.56 -16.81
C THR A 42 9.92 1.54 -15.68
N ASP A 43 10.88 0.63 -15.85
CA ASP A 43 11.30 -0.23 -14.75
C ASP A 43 12.06 0.58 -13.68
N PRO A 44 11.94 0.23 -12.38
CA PRO A 44 11.21 -0.93 -11.82
C PRO A 44 9.70 -0.67 -11.58
N TRP A 45 9.24 0.57 -11.72
CA TRP A 45 7.88 1.00 -11.42
C TRP A 45 6.80 0.21 -12.14
N ARG A 46 7.00 -0.08 -13.43
CA ARG A 46 6.12 -0.95 -14.22
C ARG A 46 5.96 -2.33 -13.59
N THR A 47 7.07 -2.96 -13.21
CA THR A 47 7.09 -4.30 -12.63
C THR A 47 6.30 -4.35 -11.30
N PHE A 48 6.42 -3.32 -10.46
CA PHE A 48 5.65 -3.22 -9.22
C PHE A 48 4.14 -3.24 -9.46
N VAL A 49 3.64 -2.41 -10.38
CA VAL A 49 2.21 -2.33 -10.69
C VAL A 49 1.71 -3.63 -11.33
N GLN A 50 2.52 -4.29 -12.15
CA GLN A 50 2.19 -5.59 -12.74
C GLN A 50 2.09 -6.70 -11.68
N ASN A 51 3.01 -6.74 -10.72
CA ASN A 51 2.99 -7.71 -9.62
C ASN A 51 1.73 -7.52 -8.76
N ALA A 52 1.41 -6.28 -8.39
CA ALA A 52 0.22 -5.95 -7.61
C ALA A 52 -1.08 -6.34 -8.35
N GLN A 53 -1.19 -6.05 -9.65
CA GLN A 53 -2.35 -6.48 -10.46
C GLN A 53 -2.45 -8.00 -10.60
N SER A 54 -1.31 -8.68 -10.75
CA SER A 54 -1.28 -10.14 -10.84
C SER A 54 -1.77 -10.79 -9.56
N ALA A 55 -1.35 -10.28 -8.39
CA ALA A 55 -1.83 -10.71 -7.08
C ALA A 55 -3.35 -10.50 -6.93
N GLN A 56 -3.84 -9.30 -7.26
CA GLN A 56 -5.28 -8.99 -7.24
C GLN A 56 -6.08 -9.92 -8.15
N ALA A 57 -5.63 -10.15 -9.38
CA ALA A 57 -6.33 -11.02 -10.34
C ALA A 57 -6.35 -12.48 -9.87
N ARG A 58 -5.27 -12.97 -9.26
CA ARG A 58 -5.25 -14.30 -8.63
C ARG A 58 -6.27 -14.39 -7.50
N PHE A 59 -6.32 -13.39 -6.62
CA PHE A 59 -7.28 -13.37 -5.52
C PHE A 59 -8.73 -13.33 -6.00
N GLY A 60 -9.02 -12.47 -6.97
CA GLY A 60 -10.36 -12.36 -7.57
C GLY A 60 -10.87 -13.71 -8.09
N ARG A 61 -10.01 -14.48 -8.78
CA ARG A 61 -10.37 -15.83 -9.25
C ARG A 61 -10.68 -16.80 -8.11
N VAL A 62 -9.98 -16.70 -6.98
CA VAL A 62 -10.29 -17.50 -5.79
C VAL A 62 -11.66 -17.13 -5.24
N VAL A 63 -11.95 -15.83 -5.09
CA VAL A 63 -13.27 -15.35 -4.62
C VAL A 63 -14.41 -15.76 -5.54
N GLU A 64 -14.17 -15.76 -6.86
CA GLU A 64 -15.15 -16.20 -7.87
C GLU A 64 -15.44 -17.71 -7.80
N GLY A 65 -14.47 -18.54 -7.42
CA GLY A 65 -14.62 -19.99 -7.31
C GLY A 65 -15.32 -20.47 -6.03
N ILE A 66 -15.50 -19.59 -5.05
CA ILE A 66 -16.16 -19.92 -3.78
C ILE A 66 -17.67 -19.85 -3.94
N GLN A 67 -18.38 -20.80 -3.32
CA GLN A 67 -19.84 -20.81 -3.31
C GLN A 67 -20.42 -19.54 -2.69
N ASP A 68 -21.54 -19.06 -3.22
CA ASP A 68 -22.25 -17.92 -2.65
C ASP A 68 -22.60 -18.15 -1.17
N GLY A 69 -22.34 -17.14 -0.35
CA GLY A 69 -22.55 -17.17 1.09
C GLY A 69 -21.65 -16.17 1.84
N PRO A 70 -21.73 -16.13 3.18
CA PRO A 70 -21.04 -15.13 3.98
C PRO A 70 -19.52 -15.09 3.79
N LEU A 71 -18.88 -16.24 3.59
CA LEU A 71 -17.43 -16.31 3.33
C LEU A 71 -17.05 -15.59 2.03
N ARG A 72 -17.82 -15.81 0.96
CA ARG A 72 -17.61 -15.17 -0.33
C ARG A 72 -17.77 -13.66 -0.25
N GLU A 73 -18.78 -13.19 0.48
CA GLU A 73 -19.00 -11.76 0.73
C GLU A 73 -17.82 -11.12 1.47
N ARG A 74 -17.29 -11.79 2.50
CA ARG A 74 -16.11 -11.33 3.25
C ARG A 74 -14.88 -11.23 2.36
N LEU A 75 -14.59 -12.27 1.58
CA LEU A 75 -13.45 -12.27 0.67
C LEU A 75 -13.61 -11.26 -0.48
N ALA A 76 -14.84 -11.02 -0.95
CA ALA A 76 -15.13 -9.98 -1.92
C ALA A 76 -14.87 -8.58 -1.35
N ASP A 77 -15.22 -8.34 -0.08
CA ASP A 77 -14.89 -7.09 0.61
C ASP A 77 -13.36 -6.91 0.71
N ILE A 78 -12.61 -7.95 1.08
CA ILE A 78 -11.13 -7.93 1.10
C ILE A 78 -10.58 -7.64 -0.30
N ASN A 79 -11.11 -8.29 -1.34
CA ASN A 79 -10.67 -8.07 -2.73
C ASN A 79 -10.92 -6.62 -3.18
N GLY A 80 -12.01 -6.01 -2.72
CA GLY A 80 -12.26 -4.58 -2.90
C GLY A 80 -11.17 -3.70 -2.29
N ARG A 81 -10.61 -4.10 -1.15
CA ARG A 81 -9.50 -3.37 -0.49
C ARG A 81 -8.16 -3.59 -1.18
N VAL A 82 -7.86 -4.82 -1.60
CA VAL A 82 -6.69 -5.12 -2.44
C VAL A 82 -6.72 -4.27 -3.72
N THR A 83 -7.89 -4.15 -4.34
CA THR A 83 -8.10 -3.28 -5.51
C THR A 83 -7.75 -1.81 -5.21
N ASP A 84 -8.11 -1.31 -4.04
CA ASP A 84 -7.77 0.04 -3.61
C ASP A 84 -6.24 0.19 -3.44
N GLY A 85 -5.58 -0.80 -2.80
CA GLY A 85 -4.12 -0.84 -2.68
C GLY A 85 -3.38 -0.86 -4.02
N VAL A 86 -3.87 -1.58 -5.02
CA VAL A 86 -3.31 -1.58 -6.39
C VAL A 86 -3.37 -0.19 -7.01
N ARG A 87 -4.45 0.58 -6.78
CA ARG A 87 -4.54 1.98 -7.25
C ARG A 87 -3.57 2.89 -6.51
N SER A 88 -3.31 2.65 -5.22
CA SER A 88 -2.30 3.38 -4.45
C SER A 88 -0.90 3.10 -4.99
N ALA A 89 -0.57 1.83 -5.23
CA ALA A 89 0.70 1.42 -5.84
C ALA A 89 0.89 2.04 -7.24
N TRP A 90 -0.17 2.08 -8.06
CA TRP A 90 -0.16 2.76 -9.36
C TRP A 90 0.20 4.25 -9.25
N ARG A 91 -0.40 4.97 -8.30
CA ARG A 91 -0.11 6.40 -8.09
C ARG A 91 1.32 6.62 -7.59
N ILE A 92 1.80 5.84 -6.61
CA ILE A 92 3.19 5.90 -6.15
C ILE A 92 4.16 5.64 -7.30
N ALA A 93 3.88 4.63 -8.13
CA ALA A 93 4.73 4.26 -9.24
C ALA A 93 4.80 5.35 -10.33
N GLN A 94 3.70 6.07 -10.59
CA GLN A 94 3.70 7.24 -11.47
C GLN A 94 4.55 8.38 -10.91
N SER A 95 4.43 8.66 -9.61
CA SER A 95 5.22 9.72 -8.97
C SER A 95 6.70 9.35 -8.94
N GLY A 96 7.04 8.09 -8.64
CA GLY A 96 8.41 7.56 -8.71
C GLY A 96 9.01 7.64 -10.11
N HIS A 97 8.23 7.29 -11.15
CA HIS A 97 8.65 7.44 -12.55
C HIS A 97 8.91 8.91 -12.93
N THR A 98 8.09 9.83 -12.42
CA THR A 98 8.28 11.27 -12.66
C THR A 98 9.56 11.77 -12.01
N LEU A 99 9.80 11.41 -10.74
CA LEU A 99 11.05 11.72 -10.04
C LEU A 99 12.28 11.16 -10.77
N HIS A 100 12.19 9.93 -11.27
CA HIS A 100 13.25 9.32 -12.08
C HIS A 100 13.59 10.15 -13.31
N LYS A 101 12.58 10.60 -14.06
CA LYS A 101 12.80 11.45 -15.25
C LYS A 101 13.47 12.78 -14.88
N MET A 102 13.02 13.44 -13.81
CA MET A 102 13.65 14.67 -13.32
C MET A 102 15.13 14.46 -12.98
N ILE A 103 15.48 13.34 -12.33
CA ILE A 103 16.87 12.98 -12.01
C ILE A 103 17.73 12.82 -13.28
N LEU A 104 17.15 12.28 -14.37
CA LEU A 104 17.83 12.13 -15.65
C LEU A 104 17.99 13.48 -16.37
N GLU A 105 16.97 14.33 -16.35
CA GLU A 105 16.96 15.65 -17.00
C GLU A 105 17.94 16.63 -16.35
N VAL A 106 17.98 16.69 -15.01
CA VAL A 106 18.88 17.59 -14.27
C VAL A 106 20.36 17.29 -14.53
N GLY A 107 20.69 16.05 -14.92
CA GLY A 107 21.99 15.67 -15.50
C GLY A 107 23.21 16.28 -14.81
N GLY A 108 23.76 15.64 -13.78
CA GLY A 108 24.96 16.17 -13.13
C GLY A 108 25.49 15.34 -11.96
N ARG A 109 26.72 15.65 -11.56
CA ARG A 109 27.43 15.03 -10.42
C ARG A 109 27.30 15.91 -9.17
N SER A 110 26.07 16.30 -8.85
CA SER A 110 25.73 17.17 -7.71
C SER A 110 25.22 16.33 -6.53
N ASP A 111 25.57 16.76 -5.31
CA ASP A 111 25.06 16.15 -4.07
C ASP A 111 23.53 16.15 -4.00
N SER A 112 22.87 17.12 -4.63
CA SER A 112 21.40 17.16 -4.69
C SER A 112 20.83 15.99 -5.48
N VAL A 113 21.44 15.68 -6.63
CA VAL A 113 21.02 14.55 -7.48
C VAL A 113 21.32 13.22 -6.77
N ALA A 114 22.42 13.14 -6.02
CA ALA A 114 22.73 11.96 -5.21
C ALA A 114 21.67 11.71 -4.13
N ARG A 115 21.21 12.76 -3.43
CA ARG A 115 20.12 12.65 -2.44
C ARG A 115 18.78 12.25 -3.07
N MET A 116 18.45 12.81 -4.23
CA MET A 116 17.22 12.45 -4.96
C MET A 116 17.23 10.98 -5.38
N ARG A 117 18.36 10.45 -5.89
CA ARG A 117 18.51 9.03 -6.23
C ARG A 117 18.42 8.11 -5.03
N ALA A 118 19.02 8.49 -3.90
CA ALA A 118 18.91 7.72 -2.67
C ALA A 118 17.45 7.61 -2.21
N ARG A 119 16.71 8.71 -2.27
CA ARG A 119 15.28 8.77 -1.94
C ARG A 119 14.42 7.97 -2.92
N GLU A 120 14.66 8.09 -4.22
CA GLU A 120 13.99 7.28 -5.24
C GLU A 120 14.15 5.78 -4.94
N LYS A 121 15.38 5.37 -4.61
CA LYS A 121 15.68 3.98 -4.24
C LYS A 121 14.93 3.55 -2.98
N GLU A 122 14.94 4.36 -1.92
CA GLU A 122 14.22 4.07 -0.68
C GLU A 122 12.72 3.85 -0.93
N PHE A 123 12.10 4.70 -1.75
CA PHE A 123 10.69 4.54 -2.11
C PHE A 123 10.42 3.31 -2.96
N SER A 124 11.31 3.01 -3.92
CA SER A 124 11.24 1.78 -4.71
C SER A 124 11.34 0.54 -3.81
N ASP A 125 12.30 0.49 -2.89
CA ASP A 125 12.49 -0.62 -1.96
C ASP A 125 11.27 -0.79 -1.05
N LYS A 126 10.73 0.32 -0.51
CA LYS A 126 9.54 0.30 0.36
C LYS A 126 8.29 -0.17 -0.38
N LEU A 127 8.06 0.32 -1.60
CA LEU A 127 6.95 -0.14 -2.44
C LEU A 127 7.08 -1.63 -2.77
N ALA A 128 8.27 -2.12 -3.10
CA ALA A 128 8.52 -3.53 -3.36
C ALA A 128 8.20 -4.41 -2.14
N GLY A 129 8.60 -3.97 -0.94
CA GLY A 129 8.26 -4.64 0.32
C GLY A 129 6.76 -4.70 0.56
N LEU A 130 6.05 -3.58 0.41
CA LEU A 130 4.60 -3.52 0.61
C LEU A 130 3.82 -4.40 -0.38
N ILE A 131 4.25 -4.46 -1.65
CA ILE A 131 3.61 -5.33 -2.65
C ILE A 131 3.85 -6.81 -2.34
N THR A 132 5.04 -7.16 -1.85
CA THR A 132 5.33 -8.52 -1.39
C THR A 132 4.40 -8.90 -0.24
N ASN A 133 4.26 -8.01 0.76
CA ASN A 133 3.37 -8.24 1.90
C ASN A 133 1.91 -8.38 1.46
N LEU A 134 1.47 -7.58 0.48
CA LEU A 134 0.12 -7.70 -0.10
C LEU A 134 -0.09 -9.07 -0.74
N ASP A 135 0.89 -9.55 -1.51
CA ASP A 135 0.80 -10.85 -2.18
C ASP A 135 0.73 -12.00 -1.17
N GLU A 136 1.53 -11.92 -0.10
CA GLU A 136 1.52 -12.92 0.98
C GLU A 136 0.21 -12.92 1.77
N ALA A 137 -0.35 -11.73 2.08
CA ALA A 137 -1.64 -11.61 2.76
C ALA A 137 -2.77 -12.20 1.89
N VAL A 138 -2.75 -11.90 0.59
CA VAL A 138 -3.69 -12.46 -0.39
C VAL A 138 -3.56 -13.99 -0.52
N ALA A 139 -2.34 -14.51 -0.57
CA ALA A 139 -2.09 -15.95 -0.65
C ALA A 139 -2.62 -16.67 0.60
N ARG A 140 -2.35 -16.11 1.79
CA ARG A 140 -2.91 -16.61 3.06
C ARG A 140 -4.44 -16.57 3.08
N ALA A 141 -5.05 -15.49 2.58
CA ALA A 141 -6.51 -15.41 2.46
C ALA A 141 -7.08 -16.55 1.60
N ALA A 142 -6.41 -16.86 0.49
CA ALA A 142 -6.82 -17.92 -0.43
C ALA A 142 -6.67 -19.32 0.17
N GLU A 143 -5.60 -19.59 0.92
CA GLU A 143 -5.40 -20.85 1.63
C GLU A 143 -6.50 -21.06 2.68
N LEU A 144 -6.81 -20.02 3.46
CA LEU A 144 -7.78 -20.09 4.56
C LEU A 144 -9.23 -20.13 4.11
N ALA A 145 -9.52 -19.67 2.90
CA ALA A 145 -10.83 -19.76 2.28
C ALA A 145 -11.33 -21.22 2.13
N THR A 146 -10.46 -22.21 2.34
CA THR A 146 -10.79 -23.63 2.34
C THR A 146 -11.14 -24.20 3.73
N GLY A 147 -10.96 -23.46 4.83
CA GLY A 147 -10.87 -24.06 6.18
C GLY A 147 -11.62 -23.42 7.36
N GLN A 148 -11.60 -22.10 7.61
CA GLN A 148 -12.15 -21.51 8.84
C GLN A 148 -12.42 -19.99 8.75
N LEU A 149 -13.64 -19.56 9.10
CA LEU A 149 -14.08 -18.14 9.04
C LEU A 149 -13.30 -17.18 9.95
N GLY A 150 -12.90 -17.60 11.16
CA GLY A 150 -12.23 -16.71 12.13
C GLY A 150 -10.82 -16.27 11.73
N VAL A 151 -10.15 -17.02 10.86
CA VAL A 151 -8.80 -16.66 10.37
C VAL A 151 -8.87 -15.68 9.20
N VAL A 152 -10.00 -15.62 8.49
CA VAL A 152 -10.23 -14.67 7.39
C VAL A 152 -10.27 -13.22 7.92
N ASP A 153 -10.77 -12.99 9.14
CA ASP A 153 -10.79 -11.66 9.75
C ASP A 153 -9.38 -11.14 10.06
N ALA A 154 -8.47 -12.02 10.52
CA ALA A 154 -7.06 -11.66 10.74
C ALA A 154 -6.37 -11.27 9.42
N VAL A 155 -6.62 -12.03 8.35
CA VAL A 155 -6.06 -11.68 7.03
C VAL A 155 -6.69 -10.41 6.47
N ALA A 156 -7.97 -10.17 6.73
CA ALA A 156 -8.57 -8.89 6.42
C ALA A 156 -7.78 -7.78 7.12
N GLU A 157 -7.51 -7.88 8.42
CA GLU A 157 -6.70 -6.92 9.16
C GLU A 157 -5.30 -6.71 8.56
N ASP A 158 -4.62 -7.78 8.16
CA ASP A 158 -3.30 -7.68 7.51
C ASP A 158 -3.36 -6.91 6.18
N VAL A 159 -4.32 -7.25 5.30
CA VAL A 159 -4.54 -6.53 4.03
C VAL A 159 -4.84 -5.05 4.29
N ASN A 160 -5.57 -4.75 5.36
CA ASN A 160 -5.91 -3.39 5.74
C ASN A 160 -4.67 -2.58 6.09
N GLY A 161 -3.80 -3.15 6.93
CA GLY A 161 -2.53 -2.53 7.30
C GLY A 161 -1.67 -2.23 6.08
N VAL A 162 -1.52 -3.20 5.17
CA VAL A 162 -0.72 -3.00 3.94
C VAL A 162 -1.30 -1.92 3.03
N VAL A 163 -2.62 -1.86 2.85
CA VAL A 163 -3.28 -0.82 2.05
C VAL A 163 -3.14 0.56 2.70
N ASP A 164 -3.26 0.64 4.02
CA ASP A 164 -3.08 1.87 4.78
C ASP A 164 -1.62 2.35 4.69
N ASP A 165 -0.64 1.44 4.74
CA ASP A 165 0.78 1.75 4.54
C ASP A 165 1.09 2.22 3.12
N LEU A 166 0.42 1.68 2.10
CA LEU A 166 0.51 2.15 0.72
C LEU A 166 -0.08 3.57 0.59
N GLU A 167 -1.21 3.87 1.21
CA GLU A 167 -1.74 5.24 1.20
C GLU A 167 -0.84 6.20 1.98
N ALA A 168 -0.27 5.79 3.10
CA ALA A 168 0.70 6.59 3.85
C ALA A 168 1.96 6.88 3.01
N LEU A 169 2.47 5.87 2.30
CA LEU A 169 3.59 6.06 1.37
C LEU A 169 3.23 7.02 0.24
N ARG A 170 2.02 6.91 -0.33
CA ARG A 170 1.55 7.82 -1.37
C ARG A 170 1.48 9.27 -0.87
N LEU A 171 0.87 9.50 0.29
CA LEU A 171 0.77 10.84 0.88
C LEU A 171 2.16 11.44 1.14
N SER A 172 3.12 10.61 1.57
CA SER A 172 4.51 11.07 1.75
C SER A 172 5.18 11.48 0.43
N PHE A 173 4.75 10.91 -0.70
CA PHE A 173 5.25 11.32 -2.02
C PHE A 173 4.62 12.63 -2.49
N ASP A 174 3.30 12.79 -2.30
CA ASP A 174 2.58 14.01 -2.64
C ASP A 174 3.11 15.22 -1.83
N GLU A 175 3.48 15.03 -0.57
CA GLU A 175 4.13 16.06 0.26
C GLU A 175 5.49 16.51 -0.31
N VAL A 176 6.29 15.57 -0.81
CA VAL A 176 7.62 15.85 -1.36
C VAL A 176 7.54 16.60 -2.68
N ASP A 177 6.55 16.31 -3.52
CA ASP A 177 6.32 17.02 -4.80
C ASP A 177 5.77 18.45 -4.55
N GLY A 178 4.81 18.58 -3.62
CA GLY A 178 4.24 19.89 -3.25
C GLY A 178 5.23 20.83 -2.56
N SER A 179 6.25 20.30 -1.89
CA SER A 179 7.32 21.10 -1.27
C SER A 179 8.29 21.73 -2.28
N ALA A 180 8.21 21.36 -3.56
CA ALA A 180 9.02 21.92 -4.64
C ALA A 180 8.37 23.12 -5.35
N GLU A 181 7.15 23.52 -4.96
CA GLU A 181 6.48 24.70 -5.51
C GLU A 181 7.19 25.99 -5.04
N PRO A 182 7.70 26.85 -5.94
CA PRO A 182 8.39 28.07 -5.55
C PRO A 182 7.43 29.05 -4.86
N PRO A 183 7.91 29.92 -3.95
CA PRO A 183 7.06 30.92 -3.31
C PRO A 183 6.38 31.77 -4.39
N GLN A 184 5.05 31.79 -4.35
CA GLN A 184 4.22 32.63 -5.22
C GLN A 184 4.55 34.11 -4.94
N PRO A 185 4.58 34.95 -5.99
CA PRO A 185 5.11 36.32 -5.93
C PRO A 185 4.39 37.25 -4.96
#